data_AF-A0A842QQH1-F1
#
_entry.id   AF-A0A842QQH1-F1
#
_cell.length_a   1.000
_cell.length_b   1.000
_cell.length_c   1.000
_cell.angle_alpha   90.00
_cell.angle_beta   90.00
_cell.angle_gamma   90.00
#
_symmetry.space_group_name_H-M   'P 1'
#
loop_
_entity.id
_entity.type
_entity.pdbx_description
1 polymer ?
#
loop_
_entity_poly.entity_id
_entity_poly.type
_entity_poly.pdbx_seq_one_letter_code
_entity_poly.pdbx_strand_id
1 'polypeptide(L)'
;MEDINVHSIHAWIWSNLGLLIRNNNDINNEKSTLTAIIISIITPLITITAQGPPTTPNKPPIPETPGMANAQQINKTDMTPYNFRYNFSAGTPQRLQFKNMVMEINATRTMNITSQEGVRIHYSVLKINIERNMHLNVHANASPPVDIPAPNVSINKYMNFESNTTEPMNVTLSFYLNQTEIEQELGHEFNKSRASWAFWNGTGWIPVESTLSENKVLEANTDHFSTWTIVETVETTEPDTEPSFIERIPIPASFVAIGLAGAALLSKKREQA
;
A
#
# COMPACT_ATOMS: atom_id res chain seq x y z
N MET A 1 -31.42 12.26 10.40
CA MET A 1 -30.77 13.29 11.24
C MET A 1 -29.34 13.36 10.76
N GLU A 2 -28.98 14.44 10.08
CA GLU A 2 -27.62 14.66 9.62
C GLU A 2 -26.75 15.04 10.81
N ASP A 3 -25.68 14.29 11.04
CA ASP A 3 -24.71 14.57 12.09
C ASP A 3 -23.93 15.83 11.70
N ILE A 4 -24.21 16.92 12.40
CA ILE A 4 -23.49 18.18 12.26
C ILE A 4 -22.07 17.95 12.81
N ASN A 5 -21.08 17.91 11.92
CA ASN A 5 -19.68 17.75 12.28
C ASN A 5 -19.16 19.00 13.00
N VAL A 6 -19.02 18.90 14.33
CA VAL A 6 -18.59 19.99 15.23
C VAL A 6 -17.19 20.53 14.88
N HIS A 7 -16.33 19.71 14.26
CA HIS A 7 -15.00 20.18 13.80
C HIS A 7 -15.11 21.12 12.59
N SER A 8 -16.13 20.93 11.74
CA SER A 8 -16.40 21.82 10.60
C SER A 8 -16.89 23.20 11.05
N ILE A 9 -17.72 23.25 12.10
CA ILE A 9 -18.19 24.52 12.69
C ILE A 9 -17.02 25.28 13.34
N HIS A 10 -16.15 24.60 14.07
CA HIS A 10 -14.99 25.25 14.69
C HIS A 10 -14.05 25.82 13.62
N ALA A 11 -13.75 25.07 12.55
CA ALA A 11 -12.94 25.56 11.43
C ALA A 11 -13.58 26.76 10.71
N TRP A 12 -14.90 26.76 10.51
CA TRP A 12 -15.63 27.87 9.91
C TRP A 12 -15.60 29.14 10.78
N ILE A 13 -15.70 29.01 12.12
CA ILE A 13 -15.60 30.14 13.05
C ILE A 13 -14.20 30.77 13.00
N TRP A 14 -13.14 29.97 13.04
CA TRP A 14 -11.76 30.48 12.98
C TRP A 14 -11.40 31.08 11.63
N SER A 15 -11.92 30.55 10.52
CA SER A 15 -11.76 31.13 9.18
C SER A 15 -12.35 32.53 9.08
N ASN A 16 -13.51 32.78 9.68
CA ASN A 16 -14.17 34.09 9.62
C ASN A 16 -13.60 35.10 10.62
N LEU A 17 -13.12 34.65 11.78
CA LEU A 17 -12.40 35.51 12.73
C LEU A 17 -11.04 35.99 12.17
N GLY A 18 -10.33 35.15 11.42
CA GLY A 18 -9.07 35.53 10.76
C GLY A 18 -9.23 36.61 9.69
N LEU A 19 -10.38 36.63 8.99
CA LEU A 19 -10.70 37.65 7.98
C LEU A 19 -11.05 39.00 8.60
N LEU A 20 -11.64 39.02 9.81
CA LEU A 20 -11.95 40.28 10.50
C LEU A 20 -10.70 41.00 11.03
N ILE A 21 -9.66 40.25 11.40
CA ILE A 21 -8.43 40.84 11.97
C ILE A 21 -7.50 41.38 10.87
N ARG A 22 -7.51 40.80 9.66
CA ARG A 22 -6.61 41.23 8.56
C ARG A 22 -6.97 42.57 7.92
N ASN A 23 -8.18 43.07 8.13
CA ASN A 23 -8.64 44.33 7.54
C ASN A 23 -8.38 45.58 8.41
N ASN A 24 -7.72 45.44 9.56
CA ASN A 24 -7.57 46.55 10.53
C ASN A 24 -6.16 47.16 10.61
N ASN A 25 -5.23 46.78 9.74
CA ASN A 25 -3.83 47.24 9.83
C ASN A 25 -3.46 48.44 8.95
N ASP A 26 -4.39 49.05 8.21
CA ASP A 26 -4.11 50.18 7.31
C ASP A 26 -4.69 51.54 7.76
N ILE A 27 -5.04 51.72 9.04
CA ILE A 27 -5.57 53.00 9.53
C ILE A 27 -4.70 53.56 10.65
N ASN A 28 -3.54 54.08 10.28
CA ASN A 28 -2.77 55.05 11.06
C ASN A 28 -2.84 56.42 10.38
N ASN A 29 -3.92 57.17 10.61
CA ASN A 29 -3.84 58.59 10.96
C ASN A 29 -5.22 59.23 11.17
N GLU A 30 -5.25 60.11 12.18
CA GLU A 30 -6.29 61.08 12.54
C GLU A 30 -7.52 60.60 13.34
N LYS A 31 -7.41 60.86 14.65
CA LYS A 31 -8.42 61.48 15.54
C LYS A 31 -9.83 60.84 15.58
N SER A 32 -10.04 60.05 16.63
CA SER A 32 -11.15 60.14 17.60
C SER A 32 -12.59 60.24 17.04
N THR A 33 -13.32 59.12 17.07
CA THR A 33 -14.66 59.07 17.68
C THR A 33 -15.03 57.64 18.07
N LEU A 34 -15.49 57.50 19.32
CA LEU A 34 -16.12 56.33 19.90
C LEU A 34 -17.28 55.82 19.03
N THR A 35 -17.25 54.54 18.67
CA THR A 35 -18.47 53.77 18.43
C THR A 35 -18.24 52.35 18.95
N ALA A 36 -18.57 52.15 20.22
CA ALA A 36 -18.66 50.83 20.82
C ALA A 36 -19.86 50.09 20.20
N ILE A 37 -19.60 49.25 19.20
CA ILE A 37 -20.59 48.27 18.73
C ILE A 37 -20.55 47.11 19.71
N ILE A 38 -21.50 47.09 20.64
CA ILE A 38 -21.81 45.95 21.49
C ILE A 38 -22.37 44.86 20.57
N ILE A 39 -21.53 43.93 20.13
CA ILE A 39 -21.98 42.69 19.51
C ILE A 39 -22.49 41.80 20.64
N SER A 40 -23.80 41.83 20.86
CA SER A 40 -24.50 40.84 21.68
C SER A 40 -24.41 39.47 20.99
N ILE A 41 -23.37 38.71 21.32
CA ILE A 41 -23.27 37.31 20.92
C ILE A 41 -24.31 36.56 21.77
N ILE A 42 -25.45 36.25 21.17
CA ILE A 42 -26.40 35.28 21.71
C ILE A 42 -25.67 33.94 21.71
N THR A 43 -25.15 33.54 22.86
CA THR A 43 -24.68 32.17 23.08
C THR A 43 -25.88 31.24 23.06
N PRO A 44 -26.05 30.33 22.08
CA PRO A 44 -26.96 29.23 22.29
C PRO A 44 -26.46 28.45 23.51
N LEU A 45 -27.32 28.34 24.52
CA LEU A 45 -27.13 27.47 25.67
C LEU A 45 -27.14 26.04 25.12
N ILE A 46 -25.97 25.52 24.76
CA ILE A 46 -25.82 24.12 24.36
C ILE A 46 -25.98 23.30 25.64
N THR A 47 -27.16 22.71 25.81
CA THR A 47 -27.39 21.67 26.81
C THR A 47 -26.47 20.50 26.47
N ILE A 48 -25.35 20.38 27.20
CA ILE A 48 -24.49 19.21 27.13
C ILE A 48 -25.29 18.07 27.75
N THR A 49 -26.02 17.31 26.93
CA THR A 49 -26.49 16.00 27.35
C THR A 49 -25.23 15.17 27.60
N ALA A 50 -25.16 14.53 28.76
CA ALA A 50 -24.09 13.60 29.10
C ALA A 50 -24.17 12.41 28.12
N GLN A 51 -23.54 12.57 26.95
CA GLN A 51 -23.21 11.46 26.08
C GLN A 51 -22.28 10.57 26.90
N GLY A 52 -22.64 9.29 26.99
CA GLY A 52 -21.80 8.27 27.62
C GLY A 52 -20.38 8.29 27.06
N PRO A 53 -19.44 7.54 27.68
CA PRO A 53 -18.06 7.51 27.21
C PRO A 53 -18.03 7.33 25.68
N PRO A 54 -17.28 8.17 24.96
CA PRO A 54 -17.27 8.14 23.51
C PRO A 54 -16.97 6.71 23.07
N THR A 55 -17.93 6.10 22.39
CA THR A 55 -17.71 4.80 21.77
C THR A 55 -16.56 5.02 20.80
N THR A 56 -15.46 4.31 21.02
CA THR A 56 -14.33 4.31 20.08
C THR A 56 -14.90 4.06 18.69
N PRO A 57 -14.58 4.91 17.68
CA PRO A 57 -15.03 4.69 16.32
C PRO A 57 -14.78 3.23 15.94
N ASN A 58 -15.83 2.52 15.51
CA ASN A 58 -15.74 1.13 15.10
C ASN A 58 -14.68 1.04 14.00
N LYS A 59 -13.45 0.65 14.36
CA LYS A 59 -12.43 0.29 13.39
C LYS A 59 -13.02 -0.89 12.59
N PRO A 60 -13.06 -0.83 11.25
CA PRO A 60 -13.62 -1.92 10.46
C PRO A 60 -12.94 -3.22 10.87
N PRO A 61 -13.69 -4.33 10.99
CA PRO A 61 -13.12 -5.62 11.31
C PRO A 61 -12.01 -5.93 10.31
N ILE A 62 -10.85 -6.33 10.83
CA ILE A 62 -9.74 -6.77 9.99
C ILE A 62 -10.23 -8.02 9.25
N PRO A 63 -10.10 -8.08 7.91
CA PRO A 63 -10.51 -9.26 7.15
C PRO A 63 -9.88 -10.52 7.74
N GLU A 64 -10.68 -11.59 7.86
CA GLU A 64 -10.13 -12.90 8.17
C GLU A 64 -9.35 -13.40 6.96
N THR A 65 -8.03 -13.54 7.11
CA THR A 65 -7.21 -14.11 6.04
C THR A 65 -7.35 -15.63 6.02
N PRO A 66 -7.71 -16.23 4.87
CA PRO A 66 -7.79 -17.66 4.72
C PRO A 66 -6.48 -18.36 5.15
N GLY A 67 -6.59 -19.39 5.98
CA GLY A 67 -5.46 -20.19 6.45
C GLY A 67 -4.71 -19.62 7.67
N MET A 68 -5.13 -18.49 8.23
CA MET A 68 -4.41 -17.81 9.31
C MET A 68 -5.31 -17.40 10.49
N ALA A 69 -6.52 -17.97 10.58
CA ALA A 69 -7.49 -17.73 11.65
C ALA A 69 -6.93 -17.96 13.08
N ASN A 70 -5.85 -18.74 13.20
CA ASN A 70 -5.20 -19.08 14.47
C ASN A 70 -3.88 -18.33 14.70
N ALA A 71 -3.63 -17.23 13.96
CA ALA A 71 -2.38 -16.49 14.10
C ALA A 71 -2.26 -15.87 15.51
N GLN A 72 -1.10 -16.03 16.16
CA GLN A 72 -0.82 -15.39 17.43
C GLN A 72 -0.75 -13.88 17.23
N GLN A 73 -1.65 -13.13 17.87
CA GLN A 73 -1.72 -11.68 17.72
C GLN A 73 -0.80 -10.94 18.69
N ILE A 74 -0.07 -9.96 18.18
CA ILE A 74 0.84 -9.09 18.93
C ILE A 74 0.48 -7.65 18.60
N ASN A 75 -0.14 -6.99 19.59
CA ASN A 75 -0.64 -5.63 19.45
C ASN A 75 0.40 -4.62 19.93
N LYS A 76 0.73 -3.70 19.02
CA LYS A 76 1.71 -2.60 19.13
C LYS A 76 1.15 -1.34 18.48
N THR A 77 -0.16 -1.10 18.68
CA THR A 77 -0.95 -0.04 18.01
C THR A 77 -0.52 1.38 18.37
N ASP A 78 0.28 1.54 19.41
CA ASP A 78 0.87 2.79 19.89
C ASP A 78 2.22 3.13 19.25
N MET A 79 2.81 2.21 18.47
CA MET A 79 4.12 2.42 17.85
C MET A 79 4.12 2.22 16.33
N THR A 80 4.90 3.04 15.65
CA THR A 80 5.38 2.79 14.29
C THR A 80 6.70 2.01 14.41
N PRO A 81 6.88 0.86 13.75
CA PRO A 81 8.07 0.05 13.94
C PRO A 81 9.30 0.74 13.36
N TYR A 82 10.34 0.88 14.16
CA TYR A 82 11.66 1.36 13.74
C TYR A 82 12.72 0.42 14.33
N ASN A 83 13.44 -0.30 13.47
CA ASN A 83 14.33 -1.39 13.87
C ASN A 83 13.67 -2.39 14.85
N PHE A 84 12.39 -2.68 14.66
CA PHE A 84 11.63 -3.58 15.52
C PHE A 84 12.09 -5.01 15.26
N ARG A 85 12.76 -5.61 16.25
CA ARG A 85 13.25 -6.99 16.18
C ARG A 85 12.26 -7.93 16.86
N TYR A 86 11.90 -9.00 16.16
CA TYR A 86 10.99 -10.01 16.67
C TYR A 86 11.43 -11.42 16.28
N ASN A 87 11.35 -12.35 17.23
CA ASN A 87 11.69 -13.75 17.02
C ASN A 87 10.41 -14.56 16.81
N PHE A 88 10.20 -15.05 15.60
CA PHE A 88 9.05 -15.87 15.28
C PHE A 88 9.28 -17.34 15.70
N SER A 89 8.20 -17.96 16.17
CA SER A 89 8.13 -19.40 16.39
C SER A 89 7.86 -20.08 15.05
N ALA A 90 8.77 -20.95 14.63
CA ALA A 90 8.64 -21.71 13.39
C ALA A 90 7.30 -22.46 13.33
N GLY A 91 6.62 -22.35 12.19
CA GLY A 91 5.35 -23.04 11.92
C GLY A 91 4.12 -22.44 12.58
N THR A 92 4.27 -21.40 13.41
CA THR A 92 3.15 -20.68 14.01
C THR A 92 2.98 -19.33 13.31
N PRO A 93 1.88 -19.14 12.56
CA PRO A 93 1.59 -17.84 12.00
C PRO A 93 1.38 -16.79 13.10
N GLN A 94 1.88 -15.58 12.89
CA GLN A 94 1.76 -14.49 13.84
C GLN A 94 1.31 -13.20 13.16
N ARG A 95 0.46 -12.45 13.85
CA ARG A 95 -0.08 -11.18 13.40
C ARG A 95 0.50 -10.05 14.23
N LEU A 96 1.34 -9.23 13.61
CA LEU A 96 1.88 -8.01 14.19
C LEU A 96 1.01 -6.82 13.80
N GLN A 97 0.43 -6.14 14.79
CA GLN A 97 -0.41 -4.97 14.55
C GLN A 97 0.26 -3.73 15.13
N PHE A 98 0.77 -2.87 14.25
CA PHE A 98 1.37 -1.57 14.58
C PHE A 98 0.38 -0.42 14.43
N LYS A 99 0.78 0.79 14.81
CA LYS A 99 0.01 2.03 14.61
C LYS A 99 -0.38 2.22 13.14
N ASN A 100 0.55 1.95 12.24
CA ASN A 100 0.47 2.33 10.84
C ASN A 100 0.49 1.14 9.86
N MET A 101 0.66 -0.09 10.38
CA MET A 101 0.57 -1.29 9.57
C MET A 101 0.11 -2.54 10.31
N VAL A 102 -0.55 -3.45 9.60
CA VAL A 102 -0.78 -4.82 10.06
C VAL A 102 -0.01 -5.76 9.16
N MET A 103 0.80 -6.64 9.76
CA MET A 103 1.54 -7.69 9.07
C MET A 103 1.17 -9.03 9.64
N GLU A 104 0.95 -9.99 8.76
CA GLU A 104 0.81 -11.38 9.15
C GLU A 104 1.95 -12.19 8.54
N ILE A 105 2.70 -12.86 9.40
CA ILE A 105 3.97 -13.49 9.07
C ILE A 105 3.95 -14.92 9.58
N ASN A 106 4.27 -15.84 8.68
CA ASN A 106 4.69 -17.19 9.04
C ASN A 106 6.18 -17.26 8.68
N ALA A 107 7.06 -17.37 9.66
CA ALA A 107 8.51 -17.39 9.45
C ALA A 107 9.20 -18.21 10.55
N THR A 108 10.41 -18.69 10.28
CA THR A 108 11.10 -19.64 11.15
C THR A 108 12.01 -19.01 12.21
N ARG A 109 12.40 -17.72 12.11
CA ARG A 109 13.32 -17.03 13.07
C ARG A 109 13.13 -15.49 13.13
N THR A 110 14.23 -14.73 13.21
CA THR A 110 14.28 -13.31 13.60
C THR A 110 14.05 -12.39 12.42
N MET A 111 13.10 -11.46 12.57
CA MET A 111 12.87 -10.39 11.62
C MET A 111 13.23 -9.05 12.23
N ASN A 112 13.67 -8.13 11.39
CA ASN A 112 13.77 -6.72 11.69
C ASN A 112 12.81 -5.93 10.80
N ILE A 113 11.94 -5.14 11.41
CA ILE A 113 10.87 -4.42 10.73
C ILE A 113 11.09 -2.93 10.96
N THR A 114 11.11 -2.17 9.86
CA THR A 114 11.15 -0.71 9.88
C THR A 114 10.07 -0.17 8.94
N SER A 115 9.35 0.84 9.40
CA SER A 115 8.30 1.51 8.64
C SER A 115 8.42 3.01 8.84
N GLN A 116 8.31 3.77 7.75
CA GLN A 116 8.25 5.23 7.82
C GLN A 116 6.93 5.68 8.44
N GLU A 117 6.92 6.82 9.15
CA GLU A 117 5.71 7.33 9.81
C GLU A 117 4.56 7.64 8.83
N GLY A 118 4.88 8.04 7.60
CA GLY A 118 3.89 8.32 6.55
C GLY A 118 3.25 7.09 5.91
N VAL A 119 3.78 5.89 6.17
CA VAL A 119 3.24 4.65 5.58
C VAL A 119 1.95 4.28 6.25
N ARG A 120 0.89 4.06 5.47
CA ARG A 120 -0.39 3.52 5.93
C ARG A 120 -0.70 2.23 5.21
N ILE A 121 -0.29 1.09 5.78
CA ILE A 121 -0.55 -0.24 5.23
C ILE A 121 -1.55 -0.94 6.14
N HIS A 122 -2.83 -0.64 5.96
CA HIS A 122 -3.88 -1.13 6.87
C HIS A 122 -3.90 -2.65 7.02
N TYR A 123 -3.60 -3.38 5.94
CA TYR A 123 -3.41 -4.82 6.01
C TYR A 123 -2.49 -5.34 4.90
N SER A 124 -1.36 -5.89 5.31
CA SER A 124 -0.43 -6.65 4.48
C SER A 124 -0.21 -8.02 5.11
N VAL A 125 -0.10 -9.05 4.27
CA VAL A 125 0.21 -10.41 4.70
C VAL A 125 1.43 -10.84 3.91
N LEU A 126 2.43 -11.31 4.63
CA LEU A 126 3.67 -11.80 4.07
C LEU A 126 3.82 -13.24 4.54
N LYS A 127 3.39 -14.18 3.70
CA LYS A 127 3.50 -15.60 4.01
C LYS A 127 4.82 -16.10 3.45
N ILE A 128 5.74 -16.45 4.33
CA ILE A 128 7.07 -16.93 3.95
C ILE A 128 7.16 -18.41 4.33
N ASN A 129 7.29 -19.30 3.34
CA ASN A 129 7.57 -20.69 3.65
C ASN A 129 9.07 -20.95 3.46
N ILE A 130 9.79 -21.01 4.57
CA ILE A 130 11.23 -21.27 4.58
C ILE A 130 11.53 -22.31 5.65
N GLU A 131 12.30 -23.33 5.29
CA GLU A 131 12.61 -24.46 6.19
C GLU A 131 13.86 -24.21 7.05
N ARG A 132 14.55 -23.08 6.86
CA ARG A 132 15.83 -22.76 7.51
C ARG A 132 15.82 -21.42 8.23
N ASN A 133 16.87 -21.17 9.00
CA ASN A 133 17.04 -19.91 9.73
C ASN A 133 17.28 -18.76 8.74
N MET A 134 16.43 -17.74 8.77
CA MET A 134 16.59 -16.54 7.95
C MET A 134 16.48 -15.28 8.82
N HIS A 135 17.28 -14.26 8.48
CA HIS A 135 17.06 -12.90 8.92
C HIS A 135 16.43 -12.10 7.79
N LEU A 136 15.26 -11.51 8.04
CA LEU A 136 14.56 -10.66 7.09
C LEU A 136 14.52 -9.23 7.62
N ASN A 137 14.98 -8.28 6.81
CA ASN A 137 14.69 -6.88 6.99
C ASN A 137 13.51 -6.50 6.10
N VAL A 138 12.49 -5.88 6.69
CA VAL A 138 11.34 -5.33 5.97
C VAL A 138 11.36 -3.82 6.15
N HIS A 139 11.39 -3.09 5.04
CA HIS A 139 11.35 -1.64 5.01
C HIS A 139 10.11 -1.19 4.23
N ALA A 140 9.13 -0.65 4.95
CA ALA A 140 7.95 -0.04 4.34
C ALA A 140 8.15 1.47 4.19
N ASN A 141 7.94 1.99 2.99
CA ASN A 141 8.15 3.40 2.64
C ASN A 141 6.94 3.99 1.91
N ALA A 142 6.64 5.27 2.18
CA ALA A 142 5.56 6.02 1.52
C ALA A 142 6.05 6.75 0.25
N SER A 143 7.36 6.77 0.06
CA SER A 143 8.03 7.25 -1.16
C SER A 143 8.87 6.12 -1.75
N PRO A 144 9.18 6.17 -3.05
CA PRO A 144 10.16 5.27 -3.63
C PRO A 144 11.49 5.32 -2.85
N PRO A 145 12.23 4.20 -2.75
CA PRO A 145 13.60 4.23 -2.25
C PRO A 145 14.50 5.15 -3.09
N VAL A 146 15.63 5.55 -2.52
CA VAL A 146 16.65 6.35 -3.23
C VAL A 146 17.07 5.61 -4.50
N ASP A 147 17.21 6.36 -5.60
CA ASP A 147 17.59 5.87 -6.94
C ASP A 147 16.59 4.91 -7.61
N ILE A 148 15.40 4.72 -7.04
CA ILE A 148 14.30 3.97 -7.67
C ILE A 148 13.21 4.96 -8.07
N PRO A 149 12.94 5.17 -9.38
CA PRO A 149 11.85 6.03 -9.81
C PRO A 149 10.49 5.44 -9.40
N ALA A 150 9.51 6.29 -9.10
CA ALA A 150 8.14 5.84 -8.94
C ALA A 150 7.62 5.26 -10.27
N PRO A 151 6.81 4.19 -10.27
CA PRO A 151 6.04 3.80 -11.44
C PRO A 151 5.00 4.88 -11.77
N ASN A 152 4.58 4.95 -13.04
CA ASN A 152 3.63 5.96 -13.50
C ASN A 152 2.27 5.90 -12.79
N VAL A 153 1.78 4.69 -12.51
CA VAL A 153 0.50 4.47 -11.82
C VAL A 153 0.70 3.38 -10.76
N SER A 154 0.65 3.77 -9.48
CA SER A 154 0.76 2.85 -8.34
C SER A 154 0.04 3.37 -7.11
N ILE A 155 -0.02 2.53 -6.08
CA ILE A 155 -0.60 2.91 -4.79
C ILE A 155 0.36 3.72 -3.90
N ASN A 156 1.56 4.08 -4.37
CA ASN A 156 2.59 4.82 -3.63
C ASN A 156 2.98 4.19 -2.27
N LYS A 157 2.98 2.86 -2.20
CA LYS A 157 3.41 2.10 -1.02
C LYS A 157 4.46 1.10 -1.45
N TYR A 158 5.66 1.24 -0.89
CA TYR A 158 6.83 0.46 -1.29
C TYR A 158 7.25 -0.44 -0.13
N MET A 159 7.46 -1.72 -0.44
CA MET A 159 8.00 -2.69 0.52
C MET A 159 9.32 -3.21 -0.02
N ASN A 160 10.41 -2.88 0.66
CA ASN A 160 11.71 -3.47 0.39
C ASN A 160 11.96 -4.61 1.36
N PHE A 161 12.25 -5.78 0.80
CA PHE A 161 12.59 -6.98 1.54
C PHE A 161 14.07 -7.26 1.32
N GLU A 162 14.81 -7.52 2.40
CA GLU A 162 16.22 -7.92 2.31
C GLU A 162 16.44 -9.13 3.21
N SER A 163 17.11 -10.14 2.66
CA SER A 163 17.44 -11.35 3.39
C SER A 163 18.94 -11.59 3.42
N ASN A 164 19.40 -12.26 4.46
CA ASN A 164 20.77 -12.73 4.58
C ASN A 164 21.04 -14.09 3.90
N THR A 165 20.03 -14.68 3.24
CA THR A 165 20.18 -15.94 2.49
C THR A 165 20.04 -15.72 0.99
N THR A 166 20.80 -16.49 0.22
CA THR A 166 20.69 -16.59 -1.25
C THR A 166 19.96 -17.86 -1.69
N GLU A 167 19.44 -18.64 -0.73
CA GLU A 167 18.70 -19.85 -1.03
C GLU A 167 17.35 -19.52 -1.69
N PRO A 168 16.83 -20.41 -2.55
CA PRO A 168 15.48 -20.28 -3.09
C PRO A 168 14.45 -20.21 -1.95
N MET A 169 13.50 -19.29 -2.09
CA MET A 169 12.41 -19.10 -1.14
C MET A 169 11.07 -19.26 -1.85
N ASN A 170 10.02 -19.57 -1.09
CA ASN A 170 8.65 -19.52 -1.60
C ASN A 170 7.87 -18.54 -0.72
N VAL A 171 7.58 -17.38 -1.28
CA VAL A 171 6.93 -16.27 -0.60
C VAL A 171 5.65 -15.93 -1.32
N THR A 172 4.57 -15.79 -0.56
CA THR A 172 3.32 -15.19 -1.05
C THR A 172 3.20 -13.79 -0.45
N LEU A 173 3.17 -12.79 -1.34
CA LEU A 173 2.86 -11.40 -1.03
C LEU A 173 1.36 -11.22 -1.14
N SER A 174 0.73 -10.75 -0.08
CA SER A 174 -0.72 -10.54 -0.03
C SER A 174 -1.01 -9.14 0.51
N PHE A 175 -1.88 -8.38 -0.15
CA PHE A 175 -2.23 -7.01 0.26
C PHE A 175 -3.73 -6.78 0.13
N TYR A 176 -4.35 -6.24 1.17
CA TYR A 176 -5.78 -5.93 1.13
C TYR A 176 -6.03 -4.61 0.41
N LEU A 177 -6.73 -4.68 -0.71
CA LEU A 177 -7.08 -3.53 -1.54
C LEU A 177 -8.42 -2.94 -1.10
N ASN A 178 -8.38 -1.98 -0.17
CA ASN A 178 -9.50 -1.10 0.10
C ASN A 178 -9.58 0.01 -0.96
N GLN A 179 -10.62 0.01 -1.81
CA GLN A 179 -10.65 0.93 -2.97
C GLN A 179 -10.71 2.37 -2.51
N THR A 180 -11.73 2.65 -1.69
CA THR A 180 -12.12 3.98 -1.31
C THR A 180 -10.98 4.67 -0.57
N GLU A 181 -10.26 3.93 0.27
CA GLU A 181 -9.10 4.43 1.00
C GLU A 181 -7.91 4.69 0.09
N ILE A 182 -7.61 3.78 -0.85
CA ILE A 182 -6.54 3.98 -1.82
C ILE A 182 -6.84 5.19 -2.71
N GLU A 183 -8.05 5.30 -3.26
CA GLU A 183 -8.45 6.43 -4.11
C GLU A 183 -8.45 7.75 -3.35
N GLN A 184 -8.87 7.74 -2.08
CA GLN A 184 -8.79 8.91 -1.20
C GLN A 184 -7.34 9.34 -0.94
N GLU A 185 -6.42 8.39 -0.77
CA GLU A 185 -4.99 8.67 -0.57
C GLU A 185 -4.31 9.15 -1.87
N LEU A 186 -4.68 8.58 -3.01
CA LEU A 186 -4.12 8.93 -4.32
C LEU A 186 -4.70 10.22 -4.90
N GLY A 187 -5.91 10.60 -4.50
CA GLY A 187 -6.63 11.74 -5.07
C GLY A 187 -7.15 11.49 -6.50
N HIS A 188 -7.18 10.23 -6.95
CA HIS A 188 -7.69 9.81 -8.25
C HIS A 188 -8.26 8.37 -8.18
N GLU A 189 -9.00 7.97 -9.20
CA GLU A 189 -9.55 6.61 -9.32
C GLU A 189 -8.44 5.56 -9.47
N PHE A 190 -8.67 4.37 -8.92
CA PHE A 190 -7.72 3.25 -8.98
C PHE A 190 -8.43 2.00 -9.51
N ASN A 191 -7.99 1.50 -10.67
CA ASN A 191 -8.63 0.33 -11.26
C ASN A 191 -8.08 -0.97 -10.66
N LYS A 192 -8.81 -1.50 -9.67
CA LYS A 192 -8.45 -2.77 -9.01
C LYS A 192 -8.37 -3.97 -9.93
N SER A 193 -9.19 -4.02 -10.99
CA SER A 193 -9.18 -5.13 -11.94
C SER A 193 -7.86 -5.19 -12.73
N ARG A 194 -7.12 -4.08 -12.75
CA ARG A 194 -5.80 -3.92 -13.37
C ARG A 194 -4.68 -3.86 -12.32
N ALA A 195 -4.97 -4.12 -11.05
CA ALA A 195 -3.96 -4.10 -10.00
C ALA A 195 -3.05 -5.33 -10.08
N SER A 196 -1.75 -5.12 -10.04
CA SER A 196 -0.74 -6.18 -10.05
C SER A 196 0.42 -5.80 -9.14
N TRP A 197 0.98 -6.79 -8.44
CA TRP A 197 2.27 -6.64 -7.79
C TRP A 197 3.34 -6.37 -8.85
N ALA A 198 4.28 -5.49 -8.55
CA ALA A 198 5.45 -5.26 -9.38
C ALA A 198 6.70 -5.18 -8.52
N PHE A 199 7.80 -5.71 -9.05
CA PHE A 199 9.12 -5.55 -8.44
C PHE A 199 10.03 -4.67 -9.28
N TRP A 200 10.95 -3.99 -8.63
CA TRP A 200 12.01 -3.24 -9.30
C TRP A 200 13.15 -4.18 -9.72
N ASN A 201 13.42 -4.30 -11.02
CA ASN A 201 14.49 -5.16 -11.54
C ASN A 201 15.86 -4.46 -11.68
N GLY A 202 15.99 -3.23 -11.19
CA GLY A 202 17.18 -2.38 -11.37
C GLY A 202 17.04 -1.34 -12.50
N THR A 203 16.12 -1.54 -13.44
CA THR A 203 15.91 -0.66 -14.60
C THR A 203 14.45 -0.25 -14.81
N GLY A 204 13.50 -1.07 -14.34
CA GLY A 204 12.07 -0.87 -14.51
C GLY A 204 11.26 -1.66 -13.48
N TRP A 205 10.00 -1.24 -13.33
CA TRP A 205 9.00 -1.98 -12.57
C TRP A 205 8.41 -3.08 -13.44
N ILE A 206 8.56 -4.33 -13.00
CA ILE A 206 8.07 -5.51 -13.72
C ILE A 206 6.82 -6.02 -13.00
N PRO A 207 5.63 -5.87 -13.59
CA PRO A 207 4.42 -6.48 -13.04
C PRO A 207 4.53 -8.00 -13.09
N VAL A 208 4.00 -8.66 -12.07
CA VAL A 208 3.96 -10.12 -11.98
C VAL A 208 2.53 -10.62 -11.96
N GLU A 209 2.34 -11.88 -12.32
CA GLU A 209 1.05 -12.53 -12.21
C GLU A 209 0.53 -12.40 -10.78
N SER A 210 -0.62 -11.74 -10.65
CA SER A 210 -1.25 -11.44 -9.38
C SER A 210 -2.72 -11.80 -9.45
N THR A 211 -3.24 -12.37 -8.37
CA THR A 211 -4.63 -12.81 -8.29
C THR A 211 -5.36 -11.99 -7.24
N LEU A 212 -6.45 -11.34 -7.64
CA LEU A 212 -7.34 -10.66 -6.69
C LEU A 212 -8.41 -11.63 -6.20
N SER A 213 -8.36 -12.00 -4.93
CA SER A 213 -9.36 -12.86 -4.30
C SER A 213 -10.71 -12.14 -4.07
N GLU A 214 -11.77 -12.92 -3.86
CA GLU A 214 -13.10 -12.40 -3.49
C GLU A 214 -13.08 -11.52 -2.23
N ASN A 215 -12.13 -11.79 -1.33
CA ASN A 215 -11.91 -11.04 -0.09
C ASN A 215 -11.11 -9.74 -0.32
N LYS A 216 -10.92 -9.31 -1.57
CA LYS A 216 -10.18 -8.10 -1.97
C LYS A 216 -8.70 -8.13 -1.58
N VAL A 217 -8.12 -9.31 -1.43
CA VAL A 217 -6.68 -9.50 -1.20
C VAL A 217 -6.01 -9.78 -2.53
N LEU A 218 -5.04 -8.94 -2.91
CA LEU A 218 -4.19 -9.13 -4.07
C LEU A 218 -2.98 -9.97 -3.69
N GLU A 219 -2.82 -11.12 -4.33
CA GLU A 219 -1.77 -12.10 -4.02
C GLU A 219 -0.81 -12.28 -5.19
N ALA A 220 0.48 -12.42 -4.91
CA ALA A 220 1.49 -12.85 -5.86
C ALA A 220 2.50 -13.78 -5.19
N ASN A 221 2.98 -14.78 -5.95
CA ASN A 221 4.07 -15.63 -5.50
C ASN A 221 5.41 -15.10 -6.02
N THR A 222 6.44 -15.16 -5.19
CA THR A 222 7.80 -14.78 -5.55
C THR A 222 8.83 -15.71 -4.91
N ASP A 223 9.97 -15.82 -5.57
CA ASP A 223 11.14 -16.59 -5.16
C ASP A 223 12.33 -15.71 -4.76
N HIS A 224 12.15 -14.40 -4.76
CA HIS A 224 13.20 -13.44 -4.43
C HIS A 224 12.65 -12.24 -3.66
N PHE A 225 13.56 -11.58 -2.96
CA PHE A 225 13.32 -10.33 -2.28
C PHE A 225 13.93 -9.16 -3.05
N SER A 226 13.21 -8.05 -3.07
CA SER A 226 13.54 -6.83 -3.80
C SER A 226 12.64 -5.70 -3.28
N THR A 227 12.58 -4.58 -4.01
CA THR A 227 11.57 -3.55 -3.76
C THR A 227 10.30 -3.85 -4.54
N TRP A 228 9.18 -3.91 -3.85
CA TRP A 228 7.85 -4.22 -4.37
C TRP A 228 6.87 -3.07 -4.18
N THR A 229 5.93 -2.95 -5.11
CA THR A 229 4.78 -2.04 -5.03
C THR A 229 3.59 -2.67 -5.76
N ILE A 230 2.42 -2.03 -5.72
CA ILE A 230 1.26 -2.42 -6.52
C ILE A 230 1.04 -1.35 -7.58
N VAL A 231 1.00 -1.77 -8.83
CA VAL A 231 0.82 -0.93 -10.02
C VAL A 231 -0.52 -1.21 -10.68
N GLU A 232 -0.98 -0.27 -11.50
CA GLU A 232 -2.07 -0.51 -12.46
C GLU A 232 -1.46 -0.92 -13.80
N THR A 233 -1.68 -2.17 -14.25
CA THR A 233 -1.20 -2.65 -15.54
C THR A 233 -2.04 -2.03 -16.64
N VAL A 234 -1.41 -1.45 -17.66
CA VAL A 234 -2.13 -1.12 -18.90
C VAL A 234 -2.33 -2.41 -19.63
N GLU A 235 -3.59 -2.74 -19.97
CA GLU A 235 -3.84 -3.80 -20.94
C GLU A 235 -3.05 -3.40 -22.17
N THR A 236 -1.94 -4.09 -22.40
CA THR A 236 -1.25 -4.00 -23.66
C THR A 236 -2.20 -4.70 -24.59
N THR A 237 -3.04 -3.92 -25.25
CA THR A 237 -3.75 -4.36 -26.43
C THR A 237 -2.62 -4.83 -27.32
N GLU A 238 -2.36 -6.14 -27.35
CA GLU A 238 -1.44 -6.69 -28.32
C GLU A 238 -1.91 -6.10 -29.64
N PRO A 239 -1.05 -5.37 -30.37
CA PRO A 239 -1.45 -4.81 -31.64
C PRO A 239 -1.99 -6.00 -32.40
N ASP A 240 -3.29 -5.95 -32.67
CA ASP A 240 -4.07 -6.97 -33.34
C ASP A 240 -3.40 -7.09 -34.70
N THR A 241 -2.34 -7.89 -34.73
CA THR A 241 -1.56 -8.17 -35.90
C THR A 241 -2.44 -9.20 -36.57
N GLU A 242 -3.54 -8.69 -37.14
CA GLU A 242 -4.23 -9.31 -38.23
C GLU A 242 -3.09 -9.83 -39.10
N PRO A 243 -2.97 -11.15 -39.32
CA PRO A 243 -1.89 -11.68 -40.11
C PRO A 243 -2.04 -11.03 -41.47
N SER A 244 -1.28 -9.96 -41.71
CA SER A 244 -1.26 -9.23 -42.96
C SER A 244 -1.01 -10.32 -43.97
N PHE A 245 -2.05 -10.62 -44.74
CA PHE A 245 -2.05 -11.64 -45.75
C PHE A 245 -0.75 -11.42 -46.52
N ILE A 246 0.20 -12.34 -46.37
CA ILE A 246 1.43 -12.30 -47.15
C ILE A 246 0.94 -12.45 -48.58
N GLU A 247 0.74 -11.32 -49.25
CA GLU A 247 0.62 -11.25 -50.69
C GLU A 247 1.90 -11.94 -51.17
N ARG A 248 1.71 -13.15 -51.71
CA ARG A 248 2.78 -14.08 -52.03
C ARG A 248 3.68 -13.42 -53.07
N ILE A 249 4.68 -12.66 -52.63
CA ILE A 249 5.81 -12.32 -53.47
C ILE A 249 6.51 -13.66 -53.70
N PRO A 250 6.61 -14.15 -54.95
CA PRO A 250 7.35 -15.38 -55.23
C PRO A 250 8.79 -15.15 -54.80
N ILE A 251 9.18 -15.77 -53.69
CA ILE A 251 10.56 -15.75 -53.21
C ILE A 251 11.37 -16.57 -54.22
N PRO A 252 12.35 -15.99 -54.94
CA PRO A 252 13.29 -16.79 -55.72
C PRO A 252 14.00 -17.75 -54.75
N ALA A 253 14.15 -19.01 -55.16
CA ALA A 253 14.53 -20.15 -54.31
C ALA A 253 15.95 -20.12 -53.69
N SER A 254 16.53 -18.95 -53.42
CA SER A 254 17.93 -18.78 -53.02
C SER A 254 18.17 -18.29 -51.58
N PHE A 255 17.14 -18.18 -50.72
CA PHE A 255 17.36 -17.83 -49.31
C PHE A 255 16.63 -18.79 -48.37
N VAL A 256 17.30 -19.91 -48.09
CA VAL A 256 17.08 -20.74 -46.89
C VAL A 256 18.14 -20.33 -45.89
N ALA A 257 17.75 -19.76 -44.74
CA ALA A 257 18.32 -20.02 -43.41
C ALA A 257 17.92 -18.92 -42.40
N ILE A 258 17.82 -19.33 -41.13
CA ILE A 258 17.72 -18.55 -39.89
C ILE A 258 16.28 -18.11 -39.55
N GLY A 259 15.62 -18.54 -38.48
CA GLY A 259 15.99 -19.46 -37.40
C GLY A 259 14.78 -19.68 -36.48
N LEU A 260 14.49 -20.94 -36.16
CA LEU A 260 13.56 -21.38 -35.11
C LEU A 260 14.40 -22.03 -34.01
N ALA A 261 14.54 -21.37 -32.85
CA ALA A 261 14.94 -21.91 -31.54
C ALA A 261 15.12 -20.71 -30.58
N GLY A 262 14.67 -20.66 -29.33
CA GLY A 262 14.00 -21.58 -28.40
C GLY A 262 13.33 -20.73 -27.30
N ALA A 263 12.75 -21.25 -26.22
CA ALA A 263 12.89 -22.57 -25.62
C ALA A 263 11.63 -22.91 -24.82
N ALA A 264 10.97 -24.00 -25.20
CA ALA A 264 10.17 -24.83 -24.32
C ALA A 264 10.99 -26.09 -24.04
N LEU A 265 11.81 -26.10 -22.99
CA LEU A 265 12.51 -27.30 -22.51
C LEU A 265 13.24 -27.00 -21.21
N LEU A 266 12.60 -27.28 -20.07
CA LEU A 266 13.26 -27.67 -18.83
C LEU A 266 12.23 -28.33 -17.90
N SER A 267 11.75 -29.50 -18.31
CA SER A 267 11.37 -30.54 -17.37
C SER A 267 12.18 -31.78 -17.71
N LYS A 268 12.85 -32.35 -16.71
CA LYS A 268 13.09 -33.80 -16.49
C LYS A 268 14.48 -34.09 -15.91
N LYS A 269 14.40 -34.75 -14.74
CA LYS A 269 15.35 -35.69 -14.12
C LYS A 269 16.62 -35.13 -13.49
N ARG A 270 16.70 -35.31 -12.16
CA ARG A 270 17.73 -36.17 -11.57
C ARG A 270 17.22 -36.82 -10.27
N GLU A 271 16.94 -38.11 -10.39
CA GLU A 271 17.02 -39.10 -9.32
C GLU A 271 18.46 -39.64 -9.27
N GLN A 272 18.91 -39.97 -8.05
CA GLN A 272 20.00 -40.88 -7.67
C GLN A 272 21.46 -40.40 -7.85
N ALA A 273 22.05 -39.95 -6.74
CA ALA A 273 23.18 -40.62 -6.07
C ALA A 273 23.12 -40.30 -4.57
#